data_AF-A0A443NPS3-F1
#
_entry.id   AF-A0A443NPS3-F1
#
_cell.length_a   1.000
_cell.length_b   1.000
_cell.length_c   1.000
_cell.angle_alpha   90.00
_cell.angle_beta   90.00
_cell.angle_gamma   90.00
#
_symmetry.space_group_name_H-M   'P 1'
#
loop_
_entity.id
_entity.type
_entity.pdbx_description
1 polymer ?
#
loop_
_entity_poly.entity_id
_entity_poly.type
_entity_poly.pdbx_seq_one_letter_code
_entity_poly.pdbx_strand_id
1 'polypeptide(L)'
;MLEDIFKIPSLKRQFERAIVVDGFIYNRPTLLNMMRRFTQMKELIKPAKTRFATAFLTLARIHQQKTNLRKMFTSEEWTTSKWAKEQQGKRVTQIMLMPSFWNTVVYALKVSGPLLYGEKKPPMGYIYEAMDRAKEAISNAFGGKEERYNNIFEIIDKRWDVQLHRPLHAVGYFLNPEYFYSNPNIEHDN
;
A
#
# COMPACT_ATOMS: atom_id res chain seq x y z
N MET A 1 12.30 3.84 -0.64
CA MET A 1 11.56 2.70 -1.22
C MET A 1 10.10 3.06 -1.49
N LEU A 2 9.20 3.12 -0.49
CA LEU A 2 7.79 3.51 -0.74
C LEU A 2 7.64 4.89 -1.39
N GLU A 3 8.50 5.85 -1.03
CA GLU A 3 8.57 7.16 -1.68
C GLU A 3 8.87 7.06 -3.18
N ASP A 4 9.76 6.16 -3.58
CA ASP A 4 10.19 6.04 -4.98
C ASP A 4 9.14 5.31 -5.81
N ILE A 5 8.49 4.30 -5.23
CA ILE A 5 7.30 3.66 -5.82
C ILE A 5 6.20 4.70 -6.02
N PHE A 6 5.98 5.58 -5.04
CA PHE A 6 5.00 6.66 -5.14
C PHE A 6 5.29 7.62 -6.31
N LYS A 7 6.55 7.80 -6.71
CA LYS A 7 6.96 8.68 -7.82
C LYS A 7 6.65 8.12 -9.20
N ILE A 8 6.28 6.84 -9.33
CA ILE A 8 5.87 6.25 -10.60
C ILE A 8 4.67 7.04 -11.14
N PRO A 9 4.70 7.58 -12.38
CA PRO A 9 3.70 8.54 -12.87
C PRO A 9 2.26 8.04 -12.79
N SER A 10 2.02 6.77 -13.11
CA SER A 10 0.70 6.14 -13.04
C SER A 10 0.18 6.06 -11.60
N LEU A 11 1.05 5.69 -10.65
CA LEU A 11 0.73 5.62 -9.22
C LEU A 11 0.50 7.00 -8.65
N LYS A 12 1.42 7.94 -8.87
CA LYS A 12 1.32 9.34 -8.43
C LYS A 12 -0.04 9.95 -8.79
N ARG A 13 -0.46 9.78 -10.05
CA ARG A 13 -1.76 10.28 -10.54
C ARG A 13 -2.95 9.69 -9.79
N GLN A 14 -2.92 8.40 -9.42
CA GLN A 14 -4.02 7.81 -8.67
C GLN A 14 -4.01 8.20 -7.19
N PHE A 15 -2.83 8.39 -6.60
CA PHE A 15 -2.72 8.95 -5.26
C PHE A 15 -3.31 10.36 -5.19
N GLU A 16 -3.00 11.22 -6.15
CA GLU A 16 -3.60 12.55 -6.26
C GLU A 16 -5.13 12.46 -6.37
N ARG A 17 -5.66 11.50 -7.14
CA ARG A 17 -7.11 11.25 -7.22
C ARG A 17 -7.71 10.78 -5.90
N ALA A 18 -7.03 9.90 -5.17
CA ALA A 18 -7.47 9.46 -3.84
C ALA A 18 -7.49 10.64 -2.85
N ILE A 19 -6.46 11.49 -2.85
CA ILE A 19 -6.40 12.71 -2.02
C ILE A 19 -7.56 13.65 -2.35
N VAL A 20 -7.91 13.82 -3.63
CA VAL A 20 -9.05 14.65 -4.04
C VAL A 20 -10.36 14.09 -3.49
N VAL A 21 -10.55 12.76 -3.50
CA VAL A 21 -11.74 12.10 -2.97
C VAL A 21 -11.82 12.24 -1.44
N ASP A 22 -10.72 11.94 -0.74
CA ASP A 22 -10.66 12.05 0.71
C ASP A 22 -10.88 13.49 1.16
N GLY A 23 -10.17 14.46 0.57
CA GLY A 23 -10.35 15.87 0.88
C GLY A 23 -11.77 16.36 0.60
N PHE A 24 -12.41 15.87 -0.45
CA PHE A 24 -13.80 16.24 -0.74
C PHE A 24 -14.77 15.75 0.35
N ILE A 25 -14.59 14.52 0.83
CA ILE A 25 -15.42 13.90 1.88
C ILE A 25 -15.13 14.51 3.26
N TYR A 26 -13.87 14.50 3.69
CA TYR A 26 -13.46 14.86 5.05
C TYR A 26 -13.63 16.35 5.36
N ASN A 27 -13.54 17.24 4.36
CA ASN A 27 -13.75 18.67 4.56
C ASN A 27 -15.23 19.07 4.71
N ARG A 28 -16.17 18.11 4.56
CA ARG A 28 -17.62 18.37 4.59
C ARG A 28 -18.29 17.45 5.60
N PRO A 29 -18.69 17.94 6.79
CA PRO A 29 -19.28 17.11 7.84
C PRO A 29 -20.46 16.25 7.39
N THR A 30 -21.34 16.78 6.52
CA THR A 30 -22.47 16.03 5.97
C THR A 30 -22.04 14.85 5.09
N LEU A 31 -20.97 15.02 4.29
CA LEU A 31 -20.44 13.95 3.45
C LEU A 31 -19.66 12.93 4.25
N LEU A 32 -18.92 13.39 5.27
CA LEU A 32 -18.25 12.51 6.21
C LEU A 32 -19.26 11.59 6.91
N ASN A 33 -20.37 12.15 7.38
CA ASN A 33 -21.46 11.37 8.01
C ASN A 33 -22.16 10.45 7.03
N MET A 34 -22.34 10.86 5.77
CA MET A 34 -22.82 9.98 4.71
C MET A 34 -21.85 8.80 4.50
N MET A 35 -20.56 9.06 4.27
CA MET A 35 -19.53 8.03 4.10
C MET A 35 -19.54 7.03 5.27
N ARG A 36 -19.55 7.52 6.51
CA ARG A 36 -19.60 6.68 7.72
C ARG A 36 -20.81 5.76 7.77
N ARG A 37 -21.99 6.19 7.32
CA ARG A 37 -23.17 5.32 7.23
C ARG A 37 -22.96 4.17 6.24
N PHE A 38 -22.35 4.44 5.09
CA PHE A 38 -22.04 3.42 4.09
C PHE A 38 -20.88 2.50 4.50
N THR A 39 -19.90 3.00 5.26
CA THR A 39 -18.69 2.25 5.65
C THR A 39 -18.77 1.60 7.03
N GLN A 40 -19.92 1.67 7.71
CA GLN A 40 -20.09 1.21 9.10
C GLN A 40 -19.09 1.88 10.05
N MET A 41 -19.04 3.21 9.99
CA MET A 41 -18.15 4.08 10.78
C MET A 41 -16.65 3.86 10.53
N LYS A 42 -16.27 3.12 9.47
CA LYS A 42 -14.86 2.91 9.13
C LYS A 42 -14.29 4.16 8.49
N GLU A 43 -13.22 4.68 9.09
CA GLU A 43 -12.42 5.76 8.54
C GLU A 43 -11.58 5.27 7.35
N LEU A 44 -11.43 6.11 6.34
CA LEU A 44 -10.61 5.85 5.16
C LEU A 44 -9.14 6.13 5.46
N ILE A 45 -8.85 7.15 6.26
CA ILE A 45 -7.46 7.50 6.60
C ILE A 45 -6.91 6.52 7.63
N LYS A 46 -5.73 5.95 7.36
CA LYS A 46 -5.01 5.09 8.30
C LYS A 46 -3.60 5.62 8.56
N PRO A 47 -3.37 6.30 9.70
CA PRO A 47 -2.05 6.85 10.04
C PRO A 47 -0.97 5.77 10.18
N ALA A 48 0.25 6.10 9.76
CA ALA A 48 1.47 5.33 9.98
C ALA A 48 2.66 6.23 10.28
N LYS A 49 3.79 5.62 10.64
CA LYS A 49 5.03 6.31 11.01
C LYS A 49 5.56 7.26 9.94
N THR A 50 5.32 6.98 8.66
CA THR A 50 5.74 7.85 7.55
C THR A 50 4.54 8.26 6.71
N ARG A 51 4.60 9.47 6.13
CA ARG A 51 3.56 9.97 5.22
C ARG A 51 3.31 9.05 4.01
N PHE A 52 4.36 8.37 3.53
CA PHE A 52 4.26 7.43 2.42
C PHE A 52 3.53 6.15 2.85
N ALA A 53 3.84 5.60 4.03
CA ALA A 53 3.09 4.48 4.57
C ALA A 53 1.63 4.86 4.83
N THR A 54 1.37 6.04 5.38
CA THR A 54 0.01 6.57 5.55
C THR A 54 -0.72 6.63 4.21
N ALA A 55 -0.09 7.12 3.14
CA ALA A 55 -0.72 7.20 1.83
C ALA A 55 -1.15 5.81 1.31
N PHE A 56 -0.26 4.81 1.35
CA PHE A 56 -0.60 3.46 0.88
C PHE A 56 -1.63 2.76 1.78
N LEU A 57 -1.56 2.95 3.10
CA LEU A 57 -2.54 2.38 4.03
C LEU A 57 -3.93 3.02 3.87
N THR A 58 -4.01 4.33 3.64
CA THR A 58 -5.25 5.02 3.27
C THR A 58 -5.79 4.48 1.95
N LEU A 59 -4.93 4.28 0.95
CA LEU A 59 -5.35 3.66 -0.32
C LEU A 59 -5.88 2.23 -0.12
N ALA A 60 -5.27 1.45 0.78
CA ALA A 60 -5.73 0.12 1.15
C ALA A 60 -7.11 0.16 1.81
N ARG A 61 -7.37 1.13 2.69
CA ARG A 61 -8.68 1.35 3.31
C ARG A 61 -9.74 1.75 2.28
N ILE A 62 -9.42 2.67 1.37
CA ILE A 62 -10.31 3.06 0.26
C ILE A 62 -10.66 1.83 -0.58
N HIS A 63 -9.68 0.98 -0.91
CA HIS A 63 -9.91 -0.27 -1.64
C HIS A 63 -10.81 -1.24 -0.87
N GLN A 64 -10.58 -1.44 0.44
CA GLN A 64 -11.45 -2.26 1.29
C GLN A 64 -12.89 -1.75 1.33
N GLN A 65 -13.09 -0.42 1.21
CA GLN A 65 -14.41 0.20 1.17
C GLN A 65 -14.94 0.42 -0.26
N LYS A 66 -14.28 -0.11 -1.30
CA LYS A 66 -14.64 0.12 -2.72
C LYS A 66 -16.14 -0.05 -2.99
N THR A 67 -16.73 -1.16 -2.56
CA THR A 67 -18.14 -1.46 -2.79
C THR A 67 -19.05 -0.46 -2.07
N ASN A 68 -18.72 -0.11 -0.82
CA ASN A 68 -19.49 0.83 -0.02
C ASN A 68 -19.41 2.26 -0.55
N LEU A 69 -18.21 2.70 -0.95
CA LEU A 69 -17.98 3.99 -1.58
C LEU A 69 -18.72 4.09 -2.93
N ARG A 70 -18.65 3.05 -3.77
CA ARG A 70 -19.42 3.03 -5.02
C ARG A 70 -20.93 3.13 -4.75
N LYS A 71 -21.45 2.39 -3.77
CA LYS A 71 -22.87 2.50 -3.36
C LYS A 71 -23.22 3.90 -2.89
N MET A 72 -22.38 4.53 -2.07
CA MET A 72 -22.56 5.92 -1.63
C MET A 72 -22.68 6.87 -2.82
N PHE A 73 -21.73 6.85 -3.76
CA PHE A 73 -21.70 7.74 -4.92
C PHE A 73 -22.75 7.45 -6.01
N THR A 74 -23.51 6.36 -5.87
CA THR A 74 -24.66 6.04 -6.73
C THR A 74 -25.99 6.00 -5.96
N SER A 75 -25.99 6.36 -4.67
CA SER A 75 -27.19 6.36 -3.85
C SER A 75 -28.09 7.53 -4.18
N GLU A 76 -29.39 7.38 -3.93
CA GLU A 76 -30.36 8.46 -4.05
C GLU A 76 -29.97 9.67 -3.17
N GLU A 77 -29.49 9.39 -1.96
CA GLU A 77 -29.02 10.41 -1.03
C GLU A 77 -27.86 11.24 -1.61
N TRP A 78 -26.94 10.61 -2.36
CA TRP A 78 -25.89 11.33 -3.08
C TRP A 78 -26.46 12.09 -4.28
N THR A 79 -27.22 11.42 -5.16
CA THR A 79 -27.67 12.01 -6.43
C THR A 79 -28.60 13.20 -6.25
N THR A 80 -29.37 13.23 -5.16
CA THR A 80 -30.26 14.35 -4.81
C THR A 80 -29.54 15.46 -4.04
N SER A 81 -28.34 15.20 -3.50
CA SER A 81 -27.58 16.17 -2.71
C SER A 81 -27.08 17.36 -3.55
N LYS A 82 -26.86 18.50 -2.88
CA LYS A 82 -26.18 19.65 -3.50
C LYS A 82 -24.75 19.32 -3.97
N TRP A 83 -24.07 18.40 -3.28
CA TRP A 83 -22.69 18.02 -3.54
C TRP A 83 -22.52 17.31 -4.88
N ALA A 84 -23.48 16.48 -5.29
CA ALA A 84 -23.45 15.81 -6.59
C ALA A 84 -23.54 16.78 -7.78
N LYS A 85 -24.12 17.97 -7.58
CA LYS A 85 -24.26 19.01 -8.61
C LYS A 85 -22.97 19.82 -8.79
N GLU A 86 -22.11 19.88 -7.78
CA GLU A 86 -20.82 20.59 -7.83
C GLU A 86 -19.86 19.95 -8.84
N GLN A 87 -19.04 20.77 -9.49
CA GLN A 87 -18.01 20.29 -10.42
C GLN A 87 -17.04 19.30 -9.74
N GLN A 88 -16.65 19.59 -8.48
CA GLN A 88 -15.82 18.67 -7.69
C GLN A 88 -16.55 17.37 -7.36
N GLY A 89 -17.86 17.44 -7.03
CA GLY A 89 -18.71 16.27 -6.81
C GLY A 89 -18.74 15.34 -8.02
N LYS A 90 -18.98 15.89 -9.21
CA LYS A 90 -18.93 15.14 -10.48
C LYS A 90 -17.57 14.48 -10.70
N ARG A 91 -16.48 15.19 -10.40
CA ARG A 91 -15.11 14.67 -10.52
C ARG A 91 -14.85 13.49 -9.57
N VAL A 92 -15.26 13.57 -8.29
CA VAL A 92 -15.05 12.47 -7.34
C VAL A 92 -15.91 11.26 -7.67
N THR A 93 -17.16 11.45 -8.11
CA THR A 93 -18.01 10.36 -8.61
C THR A 93 -17.34 9.66 -9.80
N GLN A 94 -16.83 10.42 -10.77
CA GLN A 94 -16.11 9.84 -11.91
C GLN A 94 -14.91 9.00 -11.46
N ILE A 95 -14.08 9.50 -10.53
CA ILE A 95 -12.93 8.76 -9.99
C ILE A 95 -13.39 7.45 -9.34
N MET A 96 -14.43 7.48 -8.52
CA MET A 96 -14.94 6.29 -7.80
C MET A 96 -15.57 5.25 -8.72
N LEU A 97 -16.12 5.66 -9.86
CA LEU A 97 -16.71 4.74 -10.81
C LEU A 97 -15.70 4.21 -11.84
N MET A 98 -14.59 4.91 -12.06
CA MET A 98 -13.56 4.59 -13.05
C MET A 98 -12.83 3.27 -12.77
N PRO A 99 -12.90 2.26 -13.66
CA PRO A 99 -12.23 0.98 -13.47
C PRO A 99 -10.70 1.08 -13.39
N SER A 100 -10.10 1.95 -14.21
CA SER A 100 -8.64 2.13 -14.26
C SER A 100 -8.05 2.67 -12.96
N PHE A 101 -8.82 3.47 -12.20
CA PHE A 101 -8.45 3.89 -10.85
C PHE A 101 -8.26 2.65 -9.96
N TRP A 102 -9.29 1.80 -9.88
CA TRP A 102 -9.27 0.62 -9.03
C TRP A 102 -8.20 -0.41 -9.45
N ASN A 103 -8.00 -0.62 -10.74
CA ASN A 103 -6.95 -1.53 -11.23
C ASN A 103 -5.56 -1.06 -10.80
N THR A 104 -5.30 0.24 -10.88
CA THR A 104 -4.03 0.82 -10.46
C THR A 104 -3.89 0.82 -8.93
N VAL A 105 -4.99 1.00 -8.18
CA VAL A 105 -5.00 0.83 -6.72
C VAL A 105 -4.62 -0.61 -6.35
N VAL A 106 -5.19 -1.62 -7.00
CA VAL A 106 -4.81 -3.02 -6.78
C VAL A 106 -3.34 -3.25 -7.08
N TYR A 107 -2.84 -2.71 -8.19
CA TYR A 107 -1.40 -2.76 -8.52
C TYR A 107 -0.55 -2.14 -7.41
N ALA A 108 -0.88 -0.92 -6.98
CA ALA A 108 -0.20 -0.20 -5.91
C ALA A 108 -0.12 -1.03 -4.62
N LEU A 109 -1.23 -1.67 -4.23
CA LEU A 109 -1.31 -2.47 -3.01
C LEU A 109 -0.52 -3.79 -3.12
N LYS A 110 -0.49 -4.41 -4.30
CA LYS A 110 0.33 -5.61 -4.54
C LYS A 110 1.82 -5.31 -4.39
N VAL A 111 2.28 -4.17 -4.89
CA VAL A 111 3.70 -3.79 -4.82
C VAL A 111 4.08 -3.23 -3.44
N SER A 112 3.20 -2.47 -2.78
CA SER A 112 3.52 -1.85 -1.50
C SER A 112 3.23 -2.72 -0.29
N GLY A 113 2.27 -3.66 -0.41
CA GLY A 113 1.80 -4.48 0.70
C GLY A 113 2.95 -5.19 1.43
N PRO A 114 3.76 -6.00 0.73
CA PRO A 114 4.90 -6.69 1.34
C PRO A 114 5.92 -5.74 1.99
N LEU A 115 6.05 -4.52 1.48
CA LEU A 115 6.98 -3.50 2.00
C LEU A 115 6.42 -2.71 3.19
N LEU A 116 5.10 -2.69 3.38
CA LEU A 116 4.43 -1.97 4.48
C LEU A 116 4.38 -2.80 5.75
N TYR A 117 4.12 -4.10 5.59
CA TYR A 117 4.06 -5.06 6.69
C TYR A 117 5.42 -5.73 6.85
N GLY A 118 6.45 -4.90 7.04
CA GLY A 118 7.80 -5.38 7.32
C GLY A 118 7.86 -6.22 8.60
N GLU A 119 8.95 -6.95 8.76
CA GLU A 119 9.15 -7.79 9.94
C GLU A 119 9.05 -7.01 11.25
N LYS A 120 8.32 -7.56 12.23
CA LYS A 120 8.25 -7.02 13.59
C LYS A 120 9.53 -7.28 14.40
N LYS A 121 10.44 -8.09 13.85
CA LYS A 121 11.70 -8.46 14.48
C LYS A 121 12.75 -7.34 14.29
N PRO A 122 13.77 -7.26 15.16
CA PRO A 122 14.86 -6.30 15.00
C PRO A 122 15.52 -6.43 13.63
N PRO A 123 15.78 -5.33 12.90
CA PRO A 123 16.28 -5.41 11.52
C PRO A 123 17.61 -6.14 11.36
N MET A 124 18.45 -6.08 12.39
CA MET A 124 19.87 -6.45 12.36
C MET A 124 20.16 -7.86 11.84
N GLY A 125 19.29 -8.85 12.12
CA GLY A 125 19.46 -10.24 11.64
C GLY A 125 18.38 -10.75 10.70
N TYR A 126 17.44 -9.89 10.33
CA TYR A 126 16.19 -10.29 9.67
C TYR A 126 15.93 -9.51 8.39
N ILE A 127 16.61 -8.38 8.18
CA ILE A 127 16.30 -7.47 7.08
C ILE A 127 16.55 -8.08 5.68
N TYR A 128 17.50 -9.00 5.54
CA TYR A 128 17.76 -9.71 4.28
C TYR A 128 16.59 -10.64 3.94
N GLU A 129 16.26 -11.56 4.84
CA GLU A 129 15.10 -12.44 4.69
C GLU A 129 13.79 -11.66 4.49
N ALA A 130 13.59 -10.58 5.25
CA ALA A 130 12.43 -9.70 5.09
C ALA A 130 12.35 -9.11 3.67
N MET A 131 13.48 -8.73 3.09
CA MET A 131 13.55 -8.16 1.75
C MET A 131 13.28 -9.22 0.69
N ASP A 132 13.88 -10.40 0.82
CA ASP A 132 13.69 -11.51 -0.12
C ASP A 132 12.24 -11.96 -0.13
N ARG A 133 11.64 -12.19 1.04
CA ARG A 133 10.21 -12.51 1.15
C ARG A 133 9.31 -11.41 0.61
N ALA A 134 9.70 -10.14 0.75
CA ALA A 134 8.95 -9.05 0.16
C ALA A 134 9.00 -9.08 -1.38
N LYS A 135 10.18 -9.31 -1.98
CA LYS A 135 10.33 -9.46 -3.44
C LYS A 135 9.56 -10.68 -3.94
N GLU A 136 9.66 -11.83 -3.27
CA GLU A 136 8.89 -13.03 -3.60
C GLU A 136 7.38 -12.79 -3.55
N ALA A 137 6.88 -12.16 -2.48
CA ALA A 137 5.46 -11.84 -2.36
C ALA A 137 4.96 -10.92 -3.49
N ILE A 138 5.78 -9.95 -3.92
CA ILE A 138 5.47 -9.10 -5.08
C ILE A 138 5.42 -9.94 -6.36
N SER A 139 6.44 -10.76 -6.63
CA SER A 139 6.50 -11.63 -7.81
C SER A 139 5.29 -12.57 -7.89
N ASN A 140 4.99 -13.23 -6.78
CA ASN A 140 3.86 -14.14 -6.64
C ASN A 140 2.51 -13.41 -6.85
N ALA A 141 2.37 -12.17 -6.37
CA ALA A 141 1.16 -11.38 -6.60
C ALA A 141 0.88 -11.08 -8.08
N PHE A 142 1.89 -11.20 -8.94
CA PHE A 142 1.80 -11.06 -10.40
C PHE A 142 1.97 -12.38 -11.16
N GLY A 143 2.01 -13.52 -10.46
CA GLY A 143 2.16 -14.85 -11.04
C GLY A 143 3.49 -15.03 -11.77
N GLY A 144 4.58 -14.46 -11.23
CA GLY A 144 5.92 -14.57 -11.80
C GLY A 144 6.16 -13.73 -13.06
N LYS A 145 5.17 -12.98 -13.56
CA LYS A 145 5.30 -12.15 -14.77
C LYS A 145 6.19 -10.93 -14.54
N GLU A 146 7.48 -11.07 -14.76
CA GLU A 146 8.52 -10.05 -14.50
C GLU A 146 8.19 -8.68 -15.11
N GLU A 147 7.64 -8.64 -16.31
CA GLU A 147 7.20 -7.42 -17.00
C GLU A 147 6.31 -6.48 -16.15
N ARG A 148 5.65 -7.02 -15.12
CA ARG A 148 4.73 -6.27 -14.24
C ARG A 148 5.40 -5.67 -13.00
N TYR A 149 6.55 -6.19 -12.58
CA TYR A 149 7.21 -5.78 -11.33
C TYR A 149 8.70 -5.52 -11.46
N ASN A 150 9.32 -5.73 -12.62
CA ASN A 150 10.76 -5.53 -12.80
C ASN A 150 11.19 -4.10 -12.45
N ASN A 151 10.43 -3.11 -12.92
CA ASN A 151 10.66 -1.70 -12.55
C ASN A 151 10.55 -1.43 -11.03
N ILE A 152 9.74 -2.21 -10.30
CA ILE A 152 9.65 -2.14 -8.85
C ILE A 152 10.90 -2.74 -8.21
N PHE A 153 11.39 -3.87 -8.73
CA PHE A 153 12.61 -4.49 -8.25
C PHE A 153 13.82 -3.58 -8.46
N GLU A 154 13.95 -2.93 -9.61
CA GLU A 154 15.00 -1.92 -9.84
C GLU A 154 14.97 -0.79 -8.79
N ILE A 155 13.77 -0.33 -8.41
CA ILE A 155 13.59 0.69 -7.35
C ILE A 155 13.99 0.12 -5.99
N ILE A 156 13.60 -1.12 -5.69
CA ILE A 156 13.92 -1.81 -4.44
C ILE A 156 15.42 -1.99 -4.33
N ASP A 157 16.06 -2.57 -5.34
CA ASP A 157 17.48 -2.92 -5.36
C ASP A 157 18.35 -1.65 -5.29
N LYS A 158 18.01 -0.62 -6.06
CA LYS A 158 18.68 0.68 -5.94
C LYS A 158 18.61 1.27 -4.53
N ARG A 159 17.47 1.13 -3.84
CA ARG A 159 17.33 1.62 -2.46
C ARG A 159 17.99 0.69 -1.45
N TRP A 160 17.99 -0.60 -1.71
CA TRP A 160 18.68 -1.61 -0.93
C TRP A 160 20.17 -1.28 -0.88
N ASP A 161 20.82 -1.18 -2.03
CA ASP A 161 22.27 -0.94 -2.12
C ASP A 161 22.70 0.38 -1.48
N VAL A 162 21.89 1.43 -1.64
CA VAL A 162 22.24 2.76 -1.14
C VAL A 162 22.01 2.89 0.36
N GLN A 163 20.99 2.24 0.92
CA GLN A 163 20.50 2.54 2.28
C GLN A 163 20.52 1.35 3.25
N LEU A 164 20.14 0.16 2.80
CA LEU A 164 19.81 -0.97 3.67
C LEU A 164 20.85 -2.09 3.63
N HIS A 165 21.54 -2.27 2.50
CA HIS A 165 22.66 -3.19 2.36
C HIS A 165 23.88 -2.63 3.11
N ARG A 166 24.06 -3.10 4.35
CA ARG A 166 25.18 -2.71 5.21
C ARG A 166 25.91 -3.96 5.68
N PRO A 167 27.25 -3.92 5.78
CA PRO A 167 28.03 -5.05 6.31
C PRO A 167 27.51 -5.52 7.67
N LEU A 168 27.10 -4.57 8.52
CA LEU A 168 26.54 -4.87 9.83
C LEU A 168 25.25 -5.73 9.70
N HIS A 169 24.29 -5.34 8.86
CA HIS A 169 23.10 -6.15 8.62
C HIS A 169 23.42 -7.52 7.97
N ALA A 170 24.43 -7.58 7.10
CA ALA A 170 24.85 -8.84 6.47
C ALA A 170 25.39 -9.82 7.51
N VAL A 171 26.26 -9.33 8.40
CA VAL A 171 26.81 -10.11 9.52
C VAL A 171 25.69 -10.58 10.43
N GLY A 172 24.75 -9.70 10.80
CA GLY A 172 23.64 -10.10 11.66
C GLY A 172 22.72 -11.14 11.02
N TYR A 173 22.51 -11.09 9.70
CA TYR A 173 21.76 -12.12 8.97
C TYR A 173 22.52 -13.45 8.96
N PHE A 174 23.81 -13.43 8.60
CA PHE A 174 24.66 -14.62 8.54
C PHE A 174 24.78 -15.32 9.90
N LEU A 175 24.84 -14.55 10.99
CA LEU A 175 24.93 -15.07 12.36
C LEU A 175 23.56 -15.44 12.96
N ASN A 176 22.46 -15.29 12.23
CA ASN A 176 21.13 -15.60 12.76
C ASN A 176 20.92 -17.12 12.82
N PRO A 177 20.81 -17.71 14.03
CA PRO A 177 20.64 -19.16 14.17
C PRO A 177 19.37 -19.67 13.51
N GLU A 178 18.29 -18.86 13.50
CA GLU A 178 17.02 -19.26 12.88
C GLU A 178 17.16 -19.62 11.40
N TYR A 179 18.12 -19.01 10.69
CA TYR A 179 18.31 -19.23 9.25
C TYR A 179 19.43 -20.22 8.93
N PHE A 180 20.52 -20.20 9.69
CA PHE A 180 21.74 -20.93 9.32
C PHE A 180 22.16 -22.02 10.31
N TYR A 181 21.61 -22.01 11.53
CA TYR A 181 22.06 -22.90 12.61
C TYR A 181 20.91 -23.57 13.39
N SER A 182 19.69 -23.60 12.84
CA SER A 182 18.49 -24.21 13.43
C SER A 182 18.54 -25.75 13.53
N ASN A 183 19.69 -26.37 13.22
CA ASN A 183 19.85 -27.81 13.26
C ASN A 183 20.12 -28.27 14.71
N PRO A 184 19.22 -29.04 15.36
CA PRO A 184 19.41 -29.49 16.74
C PRO A 184 20.60 -30.46 16.92
N ASN A 185 21.17 -30.98 15.83
CA ASN A 185 22.24 -31.99 15.87
C ASN A 185 23.65 -31.41 15.76
N ILE A 186 23.83 -30.08 15.76
CA ILE A 186 25.17 -29.45 15.66
C ILE A 186 26.09 -29.84 16.83
N GLU A 187 25.53 -30.20 17.99
CA GLU A 187 26.31 -30.68 19.15
C GLU A 187 26.91 -32.09 18.96
N HIS A 188 26.49 -32.84 17.95
CA HIS A 188 26.95 -34.21 17.68
C HIS A 188 27.98 -34.31 16.55
N ASP A 189 28.35 -33.18 15.92
CA ASP A 189 29.43 -33.11 14.93
C ASP A 189 30.77 -32.81 15.64
N ASN A 190 31.28 -33.77 16.43
CA ASN A 190 32.67 -33.81 16.93
C ASN A 190 33.15 -35.26 17.04
#